data_AF-A0A7W1QZR4-F1
#
_entry.id   AF-A0A7W1QZR4-F1
#
_cell.length_a   1.000
_cell.length_b   1.000
_cell.length_c   1.000
_cell.angle_alpha   90.00
_cell.angle_beta   90.00
_cell.angle_gamma   90.00
#
_symmetry.space_group_name_H-M   'P 1'
#
loop_
_entity.id
_entity.type
_entity.pdbx_description
1 polymer ?
#
loop_
_entity_poly.entity_id
_entity_poly.type
_entity_poly.pdbx_seq_one_letter_code
_entity_poly.pdbx_strand_id
1 'polypeptide(L)'
;MEIVAGKGARPCKCRKQKSHSNLIEKARIPKRYTDCHFHSYRVLNPSQDRAFRYSSRLAMEYPAIERGLLLMGTVGVGKTHLAVSILKSLTERGFNCLFYEFGALLKGIQDSYNTVSQTSELKVLQPVFDAEVLVLDEIGASKPTDWVRDTMAHIINMRYN
;
A
#
# COMPACT_ATOMS: atom_id res chain seq x y z
N MET A 1 16.67 24.76 3.32
CA MET A 1 17.68 24.32 2.34
C MET A 1 19.05 24.42 2.99
N GLU A 2 20.07 23.75 2.47
CA GLU A 2 21.45 23.87 2.95
C GLU A 2 22.26 24.58 1.86
N ILE A 3 22.94 25.67 2.22
CA ILE A 3 23.77 26.44 1.30
C ILE A 3 25.12 25.71 1.17
N VAL A 4 25.49 25.36 -0.05
CA VAL A 4 26.80 24.79 -0.37
C VAL A 4 27.66 25.92 -0.93
N ALA A 5 28.69 26.30 -0.19
CA ALA A 5 29.61 27.37 -0.58
C ALA A 5 30.14 27.13 -2.01
N GLY A 6 29.94 28.10 -2.90
CA GLY A 6 30.35 28.05 -4.30
C GLY A 6 29.54 27.11 -5.21
N LYS A 7 28.50 26.42 -4.72
CA LYS A 7 27.72 25.44 -5.50
C LYS A 7 26.20 25.63 -5.44
N GLY A 8 25.71 26.70 -4.79
CA GLY A 8 24.28 27.01 -4.69
C GLY A 8 23.59 26.38 -3.47
N ALA A 9 22.28 26.19 -3.53
CA ALA A 9 21.49 25.63 -2.42
C ALA A 9 20.98 24.22 -2.78
N ARG A 10 21.07 23.28 -1.82
CA ARG A 10 20.50 21.92 -1.96
C ARG A 10 19.46 21.63 -0.88
N PRO A 11 18.56 20.66 -1.09
CA PRO A 11 17.71 20.16 -0.01
C PRO A 11 18.56 19.68 1.17
N CYS A 12 18.22 20.14 2.38
CA CYS A 12 18.84 19.69 3.63
C CYS A 12 18.59 18.19 3.84
N LYS A 13 19.52 17.47 4.48
CA LYS A 13 19.33 16.07 4.90
C LYS A 13 18.05 15.89 5.74
N CYS A 14 17.74 16.87 6.58
CA CYS A 14 16.50 16.97 7.36
C CYS A 14 15.23 16.99 6.51
N ARG A 15 15.26 17.59 5.31
CA ARG A 15 14.10 17.61 4.39
C ARG A 15 13.90 16.25 3.73
N LYS A 16 14.98 15.53 3.39
CA LYS A 16 14.88 14.13 2.92
C LYS A 16 14.30 13.23 4.02
N GLN A 17 14.83 13.31 5.25
CA GLN A 17 14.32 12.54 6.39
C GLN A 17 12.84 12.81 6.68
N LYS A 18 12.41 14.08 6.71
CA LYS A 18 10.99 14.44 6.86
C LYS A 18 10.11 13.95 5.71
N SER A 19 10.64 13.90 4.49
CA SER A 19 9.92 13.34 3.34
C SER A 19 9.66 11.85 3.54
N HIS A 20 10.67 11.08 3.96
CA HIS A 20 10.53 9.64 4.22
C HIS A 20 9.59 9.35 5.39
N SER A 21 9.72 10.07 6.52
CA SER A 21 8.83 9.86 7.68
C SER A 21 7.36 10.12 7.32
N ASN A 22 7.11 11.16 6.51
CA ASN A 22 5.77 11.50 6.04
C ASN A 22 5.20 10.43 5.09
N LEU A 23 6.03 9.84 4.22
CA LEU A 23 5.59 8.74 3.35
C LEU A 23 5.19 7.49 4.16
N ILE A 24 5.93 7.15 5.21
CA ILE A 24 5.59 6.00 6.09
C ILE A 24 4.27 6.24 6.80
N GLU A 25 4.04 7.45 7.34
CA GLU A 25 2.77 7.81 7.96
C GLU A 25 1.62 7.78 6.96
N LYS A 26 1.83 8.32 5.76
CA LYS A 26 0.85 8.30 4.65
C LYS A 26 0.55 6.91 4.13
N ALA A 27 1.47 5.96 4.27
CA ALA A 27 1.25 4.57 3.89
C ALA A 27 0.25 3.84 4.79
N ARG A 28 -0.12 4.41 5.95
CA ARG A 28 -1.15 3.87 6.87
C ARG A 28 -0.92 2.42 7.29
N ILE A 29 0.33 1.97 7.33
CA ILE A 29 0.68 0.62 7.77
C ILE A 29 0.36 0.49 9.26
N PRO A 30 -0.53 -0.42 9.68
CA PRO A 30 -0.83 -0.62 11.10
C PRO A 30 0.43 -0.95 11.91
N LYS A 31 0.54 -0.38 13.13
CA LYS A 31 1.70 -0.60 14.03
C LYS A 31 1.97 -2.08 14.34
N ARG A 32 0.95 -2.95 14.25
CA ARG A 32 1.12 -4.41 14.42
C ARG A 32 2.02 -5.05 13.35
N TYR A 33 2.27 -4.37 12.23
CA TYR A 33 3.15 -4.84 11.16
C TYR A 33 4.49 -4.09 11.11
N THR A 34 4.86 -3.39 12.19
CA THR A 34 6.14 -2.66 12.29
C THR A 34 7.34 -3.58 12.05
N ASP A 35 7.28 -4.86 12.42
CA ASP A 35 8.39 -5.81 12.25
C ASP A 35 8.28 -6.68 10.98
N CYS A 36 7.25 -6.48 10.15
CA CYS A 36 7.11 -7.18 8.88
C CYS A 36 8.08 -6.60 7.84
N HIS A 37 9.13 -7.34 7.52
CA HIS A 37 10.12 -7.05 6.48
C HIS A 37 10.47 -8.34 5.72
N PHE A 38 11.03 -8.22 4.50
CA PHE A 38 11.46 -9.40 3.75
C PHE A 38 12.47 -10.26 4.54
N HIS A 39 13.43 -9.63 5.22
CA HIS A 39 14.44 -10.34 6.01
C HIS A 39 13.87 -11.03 7.27
N SER A 40 12.68 -10.62 7.75
CA SER A 40 12.01 -11.25 8.90
C SER A 40 10.99 -12.31 8.48
N TYR A 41 10.74 -12.49 7.17
CA TYR A 41 9.84 -13.52 6.66
C TYR A 41 10.52 -14.88 6.66
N ARG A 42 9.89 -15.88 7.29
CA ARG A 42 10.39 -17.27 7.29
C ARG A 42 9.60 -18.12 6.32
N VAL A 43 10.30 -18.68 5.33
CA VAL A 43 9.75 -19.62 4.37
C VAL A 43 9.69 -21.01 5.00
N LEU A 44 8.49 -21.59 5.09
CA LEU A 44 8.26 -22.90 5.71
C LEU A 44 7.90 -24.00 4.69
N ASN A 45 7.50 -23.62 3.48
CA ASN A 45 7.10 -24.57 2.44
C ASN A 45 7.26 -23.99 1.02
N PRO A 46 7.18 -24.82 -0.03
CA PRO A 46 7.39 -24.37 -1.41
C PRO A 46 6.40 -23.30 -1.91
N SER A 47 5.17 -23.22 -1.36
CA SER A 47 4.21 -22.19 -1.78
C SER A 47 4.60 -20.82 -1.23
N GLN A 48 5.04 -20.76 0.03
CA GLN A 48 5.56 -19.56 0.67
C GLN A 48 6.86 -19.09 0.01
N ASP A 49 7.72 -20.02 -0.41
CA ASP A 49 8.94 -19.73 -1.14
C ASP A 49 8.63 -19.03 -2.48
N ARG A 50 7.69 -19.57 -3.25
CA ARG A 50 7.22 -18.92 -4.49
C ARG A 50 6.65 -17.53 -4.21
N ALA A 51 5.78 -17.40 -3.20
CA ALA A 51 5.19 -16.11 -2.83
C ALA A 51 6.26 -15.09 -2.42
N PHE A 52 7.26 -15.50 -1.64
CA PHE A 52 8.38 -14.67 -1.23
C PHE A 52 9.21 -14.20 -2.43
N ARG A 53 9.53 -15.10 -3.37
CA ARG A 53 10.28 -14.75 -4.59
C ARG A 53 9.53 -13.77 -5.48
N TYR A 54 8.23 -14.00 -5.73
CA TYR A 54 7.42 -13.06 -6.51
C TYR A 54 7.30 -11.70 -5.83
N SER A 55 7.09 -11.67 -4.52
CA SER A 55 6.97 -10.44 -3.73
C SER A 55 8.28 -9.65 -3.73
N SER A 56 9.41 -10.33 -3.51
CA SER A 56 10.74 -9.71 -3.52
C SER A 56 11.08 -9.16 -4.90
N ARG A 57 10.80 -9.93 -5.96
CA ARG A 57 11.01 -9.50 -7.34
C ARG A 57 10.19 -8.26 -7.68
N LEU A 58 8.90 -8.25 -7.32
CA LEU A 58 8.04 -7.09 -7.54
C LEU A 58 8.58 -5.85 -6.82
N ALA A 59 8.99 -5.98 -5.56
CA ALA A 59 9.56 -4.88 -4.80
C ALA A 59 10.90 -4.37 -5.35
N MET A 60 11.71 -5.23 -5.97
CA MET A 60 13.01 -4.86 -6.57
C MET A 60 12.85 -4.21 -7.95
N GLU A 61 12.01 -4.78 -8.81
CA GLU A 61 11.90 -4.39 -10.22
C GLU A 61 10.88 -3.25 -10.45
N TYR A 62 10.01 -2.93 -9.49
CA TYR A 62 9.11 -1.77 -9.60
C TYR A 62 9.90 -0.46 -9.84
N PRO A 63 9.48 0.44 -10.76
CA PRO A 63 8.20 0.45 -11.49
C PRO A 63 8.22 -0.28 -12.85
N ALA A 64 9.28 -0.99 -13.22
CA ALA A 64 9.36 -1.69 -14.51
C ALA A 64 8.35 -2.85 -14.63
N ILE A 65 7.82 -3.34 -13.50
CA ILE A 65 6.72 -4.30 -13.46
C ILE A 65 5.40 -3.55 -13.32
N GLU A 66 4.59 -3.57 -14.38
CA GLU A 66 3.25 -2.96 -14.42
C GLU A 66 2.12 -3.93 -13.98
N ARG A 67 2.48 -5.07 -13.37
CA ARG A 67 1.51 -6.09 -12.92
C ARG A 67 1.35 -6.07 -11.41
N GLY A 68 0.10 -6.18 -10.96
CA GLY A 68 -0.23 -6.41 -9.56
C GLY A 68 0.06 -7.86 -9.10
N LEU A 69 0.01 -8.07 -7.79
CA LEU A 69 0.20 -9.38 -7.16
C LEU A 69 -0.99 -9.72 -6.27
N LEU A 70 -1.61 -10.87 -6.50
CA LEU A 70 -2.66 -11.42 -5.65
C LEU A 70 -2.10 -12.57 -4.82
N LEU A 71 -2.07 -12.42 -3.49
CA LEU A 71 -1.64 -13.45 -2.55
C LEU A 71 -2.87 -14.20 -2.02
N MET A 72 -2.97 -15.49 -2.31
CA MET A 72 -4.06 -16.36 -1.86
C MET A 72 -3.53 -17.55 -1.05
N GLY A 73 -4.28 -17.94 -0.04
CA GLY A 73 -3.93 -19.06 0.85
C GLY A 73 -4.62 -18.97 2.20
N THR A 74 -4.46 -20.00 3.02
CA THR A 74 -5.05 -20.09 4.36
C THR A 74 -4.55 -18.98 5.31
N VAL A 75 -5.25 -18.81 6.43
CA VAL A 75 -4.86 -17.86 7.48
C VAL A 75 -3.49 -18.25 8.06
N GLY A 76 -2.67 -17.26 8.44
CA GLY A 76 -1.39 -17.51 9.12
C GLY A 76 -0.19 -17.85 8.23
N VAL A 77 -0.34 -17.96 6.89
CA VAL A 77 0.79 -18.26 5.98
C VAL A 77 1.64 -17.03 5.59
N GLY A 78 1.36 -15.87 6.19
CA GLY A 78 2.15 -14.66 6.04
C GLY A 78 1.88 -13.83 4.78
N LYS A 79 0.67 -13.90 4.21
CA LYS A 79 0.25 -13.07 3.06
C LYS A 79 0.40 -11.57 3.34
N THR A 80 -0.18 -11.09 4.44
CA THR A 80 -0.07 -9.69 4.87
C THR A 80 1.36 -9.29 5.16
N HIS A 81 2.19 -10.20 5.73
CA HIS A 81 3.61 -9.92 5.98
C HIS A 81 4.34 -9.60 4.68
N LEU A 82 4.15 -10.42 3.63
CA LEU A 82 4.75 -10.19 2.32
C LEU A 82 4.23 -8.89 1.68
N ALA A 83 2.92 -8.65 1.72
CA ALA A 83 2.32 -7.42 1.19
C ALA A 83 2.88 -6.15 1.87
N VAL A 84 2.99 -6.16 3.20
CA VAL A 84 3.60 -5.05 3.96
C VAL A 84 5.10 -4.93 3.67
N SER A 85 5.81 -6.05 3.47
CA SER A 85 7.24 -6.02 3.12
C SER A 85 7.49 -5.35 1.78
N ILE A 86 6.65 -5.64 0.76
CA ILE A 86 6.65 -4.92 -0.52
C ILE A 86 6.42 -3.43 -0.27
N LEU A 87 5.34 -3.10 0.45
CA LEU A 87 4.90 -1.72 0.64
C LEU A 87 5.96 -0.88 1.35
N LYS A 88 6.59 -1.42 2.41
CA LYS A 88 7.69 -0.74 3.12
C LYS A 88 8.90 -0.54 2.22
N SER A 89 9.33 -1.57 1.50
CA SER A 89 10.48 -1.47 0.61
C SER A 89 10.29 -0.39 -0.44
N LEU A 90 9.09 -0.24 -1.00
CA LEU A 90 8.77 0.81 -1.97
C LEU A 90 8.62 2.20 -1.31
N THR A 91 8.02 2.27 -0.12
CA THR A 91 7.94 3.52 0.66
C THR A 91 9.33 4.06 1.01
N GLU A 92 10.26 3.18 1.39
CA GLU A 92 11.66 3.51 1.68
C GLU A 92 12.40 4.03 0.44
N ARG A 93 12.05 3.53 -0.75
CA ARG A 93 12.53 4.02 -2.05
C ARG A 93 11.88 5.34 -2.49
N GLY A 94 10.89 5.84 -1.75
CA GLY A 94 10.25 7.14 -1.96
C GLY A 94 8.93 7.12 -2.72
N PHE A 95 8.37 5.94 -3.00
CA PHE A 95 7.08 5.82 -3.67
C PHE A 95 5.90 6.12 -2.73
N ASN A 96 4.84 6.70 -3.29
CA ASN A 96 3.57 6.96 -2.62
C ASN A 96 2.79 5.65 -2.47
N CYS A 97 3.01 4.97 -1.36
CA CYS A 97 2.39 3.71 -1.04
C CYS A 97 1.20 3.90 -0.10
N LEU A 98 0.22 2.98 -0.14
CA LEU A 98 -0.95 3.02 0.74
C LEU A 98 -1.42 1.62 1.12
N PHE A 99 -1.69 1.43 2.42
CA PHE A 99 -2.28 0.22 2.98
C PHE A 99 -3.72 0.48 3.41
N TYR A 100 -4.61 -0.45 3.07
CA TYR A 100 -5.95 -0.53 3.64
C TYR A 100 -6.32 -1.98 3.96
N GLU A 101 -6.95 -2.18 5.11
CA GLU A 101 -7.82 -3.34 5.31
C GLU A 101 -9.10 -3.09 4.51
N PHE A 102 -9.46 -4.00 3.62
CA PHE A 102 -10.51 -3.74 2.62
C PHE A 102 -11.88 -3.46 3.28
N GLY A 103 -12.23 -4.21 4.33
CA GLY A 103 -13.46 -3.97 5.09
C GLY A 103 -13.51 -2.57 5.72
N ALA A 104 -12.39 -2.07 6.25
CA ALA A 104 -12.31 -0.73 6.81
C ALA A 104 -12.42 0.37 5.74
N LEU A 105 -11.87 0.13 4.54
CA LEU A 105 -12.05 1.04 3.40
C LEU A 105 -13.52 1.12 3.00
N LEU A 106 -14.18 -0.02 2.81
CA LEU A 106 -15.60 -0.10 2.46
C LEU A 106 -16.46 0.64 3.49
N LYS A 107 -16.21 0.41 4.78
CA LYS A 107 -16.92 1.12 5.85
C LYS A 107 -16.69 2.63 5.77
N GLY A 108 -15.45 3.08 5.55
CA GLY A 108 -15.14 4.50 5.39
C GLY A 108 -15.88 5.15 4.21
N ILE A 109 -16.03 4.43 3.10
CA ILE A 109 -16.83 4.88 1.95
C ILE A 109 -18.30 4.98 2.34
N GLN A 110 -18.86 3.95 2.99
CA GLN A 110 -20.26 3.96 3.42
C GLN A 110 -20.56 5.09 4.42
N ASP A 111 -19.70 5.27 5.42
CA ASP A 111 -19.84 6.32 6.43
C ASP A 111 -19.82 7.72 5.80
N SER A 112 -19.11 7.88 4.67
CA SER A 112 -19.07 9.15 3.94
C SER A 112 -20.41 9.54 3.31
N TYR A 113 -21.30 8.58 2.99
CA TYR A 113 -22.63 8.87 2.45
C TYR A 113 -23.59 9.47 3.48
N ASN A 114 -23.37 9.19 4.77
CA ASN A 114 -24.18 9.76 5.86
C ASN A 114 -23.90 11.26 6.07
N THR A 115 -22.77 11.76 5.56
CA THR A 115 -22.48 13.19 5.48
C THR A 115 -22.96 13.74 4.14
N VAL A 116 -23.89 14.70 4.18
CA VAL A 116 -24.76 15.26 3.11
C VAL A 116 -24.09 15.68 1.76
N SER A 117 -22.81 15.43 1.47
CA SER A 117 -22.16 15.89 0.22
C SER A 117 -21.22 14.86 -0.43
N GLN A 118 -21.26 14.70 -1.77
CA GLN A 118 -20.34 13.87 -2.57
C GLN A 118 -18.84 14.16 -2.33
N THR A 119 -18.51 15.37 -1.86
CA THR A 119 -17.16 15.75 -1.45
C THR A 119 -16.59 14.88 -0.31
N SER A 120 -17.43 14.18 0.47
CA SER A 120 -16.98 13.31 1.56
C SER A 120 -16.40 11.99 1.06
N GLU A 121 -17.03 11.38 0.05
CA GLU A 121 -16.62 10.10 -0.53
C GLU A 121 -15.29 10.24 -1.28
N LEU A 122 -15.19 11.26 -2.13
CA LEU A 122 -13.94 11.54 -2.85
C LEU A 122 -12.77 11.78 -1.89
N LYS A 123 -12.99 12.34 -0.70
CA LYS A 123 -11.90 12.46 0.30
C LYS A 123 -11.37 11.11 0.79
N VAL A 124 -12.20 10.07 0.80
CA VAL A 124 -11.81 8.71 1.19
C VAL A 124 -11.13 8.01 0.01
N LEU A 125 -11.67 8.15 -1.19
CA LEU A 125 -11.21 7.46 -2.39
C LEU A 125 -9.99 8.11 -3.08
N GLN A 126 -9.83 9.43 -3.01
CA GLN A 126 -8.76 10.14 -3.70
C GLN A 126 -7.36 9.61 -3.33
N PRO A 127 -7.02 9.38 -2.03
CA PRO A 127 -5.74 8.76 -1.68
C PRO A 127 -5.57 7.35 -2.26
N VAL A 128 -6.67 6.60 -2.41
CA VAL A 128 -6.69 5.24 -2.98
C VAL A 128 -6.42 5.27 -4.48
N PHE A 129 -6.88 6.29 -5.19
CA PHE A 129 -6.59 6.48 -6.61
C PHE A 129 -5.16 7.00 -6.83
N ASP A 130 -4.73 7.99 -6.05
CA ASP A 130 -3.44 8.67 -6.22
C ASP A 130 -2.22 7.85 -5.75
N ALA A 131 -2.42 6.77 -5.00
CA ALA A 131 -1.33 5.92 -4.55
C ALA A 131 -0.61 5.26 -5.74
N GLU A 132 0.72 5.29 -5.78
CA GLU A 132 1.50 4.55 -6.78
C GLU A 132 1.38 3.04 -6.54
N VAL A 133 1.33 2.63 -5.28
CA VAL A 133 1.14 1.23 -4.88
C VAL A 133 0.10 1.13 -3.77
N LEU A 134 -0.96 0.36 -4.03
CA LEU A 134 -2.06 0.11 -3.09
C LEU A 134 -2.06 -1.36 -2.65
N VAL A 135 -2.05 -1.59 -1.34
CA VAL A 135 -2.33 -2.89 -0.73
C VAL A 135 -3.74 -2.88 -0.15
N LEU A 136 -4.57 -3.79 -0.64
CA LEU A 136 -5.88 -4.11 -0.07
C LEU A 136 -5.79 -5.47 0.64
N ASP A 137 -5.76 -5.44 1.97
CA ASP A 137 -5.69 -6.65 2.79
C ASP A 137 -7.10 -7.21 3.10
N GLU A 138 -7.17 -8.50 3.36
CA GLU A 138 -8.40 -9.20 3.76
C GLU A 138 -9.60 -9.08 2.78
N ILE A 139 -9.33 -8.92 1.48
CA ILE A 139 -10.37 -8.83 0.42
C ILE A 139 -11.38 -9.99 0.47
N GLY A 140 -10.95 -11.17 0.93
CA GLY A 140 -11.80 -12.36 1.03
C GLY A 140 -12.60 -12.52 2.33
N ALA A 141 -12.48 -11.61 3.30
CA ALA A 141 -13.15 -11.74 4.59
C ALA A 141 -14.64 -11.31 4.55
N SER A 142 -15.02 -10.42 3.62
CA SER A 142 -16.39 -9.93 3.47
C SER A 142 -17.21 -10.76 2.48
N LYS A 143 -18.51 -10.91 2.73
CA LYS A 143 -19.45 -11.45 1.73
C LYS A 143 -19.47 -10.52 0.50
N PRO A 144 -19.24 -11.03 -0.72
CA PRO A 144 -19.17 -10.19 -1.91
C PRO A 144 -20.58 -9.79 -2.37
N THR A 145 -21.12 -8.73 -1.80
CA THR A 145 -22.34 -8.07 -2.29
C THR A 145 -22.07 -7.35 -3.60
N ASP A 146 -23.10 -7.03 -4.38
CA ASP A 146 -22.95 -6.33 -5.65
C ASP A 146 -22.24 -4.99 -5.48
N TRP A 147 -22.63 -4.22 -4.45
CA TRP A 147 -21.94 -2.96 -4.11
C TRP A 147 -20.44 -3.12 -3.82
N VAL A 148 -20.02 -4.20 -3.15
CA VAL A 148 -18.59 -4.46 -2.91
C VAL A 148 -17.86 -4.76 -4.22
N ARG A 149 -18.49 -5.52 -5.12
CA ARG A 149 -17.94 -5.84 -6.44
C ARG A 149 -17.81 -4.58 -7.29
N ASP A 150 -18.83 -3.73 -7.30
CA ASP A 150 -18.85 -2.47 -8.05
C ASP A 150 -17.78 -1.50 -7.52
N THR A 151 -17.65 -1.39 -6.19
CA THR A 151 -16.62 -0.56 -5.56
C THR A 151 -15.20 -1.06 -5.91
N MET A 152 -14.98 -2.37 -5.86
CA MET A 152 -13.70 -2.97 -6.25
C MET A 152 -13.39 -2.71 -7.73
N ALA A 153 -14.38 -2.90 -8.61
CA ALA A 153 -14.24 -2.64 -10.05
C ALA A 153 -13.92 -1.15 -10.31
N HIS A 154 -14.58 -0.25 -9.60
CA HIS A 154 -14.32 1.18 -9.70
C HIS A 154 -12.88 1.54 -9.29
N ILE A 155 -12.39 1.01 -8.17
CA ILE A 155 -10.99 1.22 -7.72
C ILE A 155 -9.99 0.70 -8.76
N ILE A 156 -10.23 -0.49 -9.32
CA ILE A 156 -9.34 -1.07 -10.33
C ILE A 156 -9.33 -0.21 -11.60
N ASN A 157 -10.51 0.18 -12.10
CA ASN A 157 -10.64 0.97 -13.33
C ASN A 157 -9.99 2.35 -13.21
N MET A 158 -10.18 3.03 -12.08
CA MET A 158 -9.59 4.36 -11.84
C MET A 158 -8.07 4.34 -11.72
N ARG A 159 -7.49 3.19 -11.38
CA ARG A 159 -6.02 3.03 -11.24
C ARG A 159 -5.35 2.47 -12.48
N TYR A 160 -6.13 1.93 -13.42
CA TYR A 160 -5.62 1.39 -14.69
C TYR A 160 -5.58 2.43 -15.81
N ASN A 161 -6.46 3.44 -15.72
CA ASN A 161 -6.53 4.58 -16.64
C ASN A 161 -5.62 5.72 -16.18
#